data_AF-A0A091C500-F1
#
_entry.id   AF-A0A091C500-F1
#
_cell.length_a   1.000
_cell.length_b   1.000
_cell.length_c   1.000
_cell.angle_alpha   90.00
_cell.angle_beta   90.00
_cell.angle_gamma   90.00
#
_symmetry.space_group_name_H-M   'P 1'
#
loop_
_entity.id
_entity.type
_entity.pdbx_description
1 polymer ?
#
loop_
_entity_poly.entity_id
_entity_poly.type
_entity_poly.pdbx_seq_one_letter_code
_entity_poly.pdbx_strand_id
1 'polypeptide(L)' 'MEDNGVGLPEDIVNKLGKEVISSNDGTGSALENLNRRLINLFGQIAALSFESSHEGTCVSCLVPIKKESD' A
#
# COMPACT_ATOMS: atom_id res chain seq x y z
N MET A 1 -1.39 -7.50 -5.07
CA MET A 1 -0.91 -7.08 -6.41
C MET A 1 0.58 -7.21 -6.39
N GLU A 2 1.16 -7.83 -7.40
CA GLU A 2 2.60 -8.08 -7.48
C GLU A 2 3.14 -7.41 -8.74
N ASP A 3 4.26 -6.72 -8.59
CA ASP A 3 5.09 -6.26 -9.70
C ASP A 3 6.36 -7.12 -9.76
N ASN A 4 6.81 -7.44 -10.98
CA ASN A 4 8.00 -8.25 -11.26
C ASN A 4 9.22 -7.42 -11.70
N GLY A 5 9.23 -6.13 -11.34
CA GLY A 5 10.37 -5.23 -11.50
C GLY A 5 11.46 -5.48 -10.46
N VAL A 6 12.43 -4.57 -10.38
CA VAL A 6 13.44 -4.58 -9.31
C VAL A 6 12.79 -4.08 -8.03
N GLY A 7 13.02 -4.79 -6.92
CA GLY A 7 12.55 -4.39 -5.59
C GLY A 7 12.91 -2.97 -5.18
N LEU A 8 12.17 -2.47 -4.20
CA LEU A 8 12.38 -1.15 -3.63
C LEU A 8 13.42 -1.20 -2.50
N PRO A 9 14.25 -0.15 -2.37
CA PRO A 9 15.11 0.01 -1.20
C PRO A 9 14.32 -0.08 0.11
N GLU A 10 14.90 -0.70 1.14
CA GLU A 10 14.22 -0.94 2.42
C GLU A 10 13.75 0.36 3.09
N ASP A 11 14.49 1.45 2.94
CA ASP A 11 14.12 2.77 3.45
C ASP A 11 12.89 3.35 2.74
N ILE A 12 12.72 3.05 1.44
CA ILE A 12 11.52 3.40 0.66
C ILE A 12 10.35 2.53 1.13
N VAL A 13 10.55 1.22 1.25
CA VAL A 13 9.50 0.27 1.69
C VAL A 13 8.90 0.69 3.03
N ASN A 14 9.74 1.10 3.98
CA ASN A 14 9.31 1.53 5.31
C ASN A 14 8.44 2.79 5.31
N LYS A 15 8.50 3.59 4.26
CA LYS A 15 7.76 4.86 4.09
C LYS A 15 6.50 4.71 3.24
N LEU A 16 6.42 3.67 2.40
CA LEU A 16 5.30 3.46 1.47
C LEU A 16 3.96 3.44 2.21
N GLY A 17 3.00 4.20 1.68
CA GLY A 17 1.66 4.31 2.26
C GLY A 17 1.58 5.07 3.59
N LYS A 18 2.71 5.50 4.18
CA LYS A 18 2.74 6.27 5.44
C LYS A 18 3.00 7.75 5.21
N GLU A 19 3.80 8.06 4.19
CA GLU A 19 4.11 9.43 3.80
C GLU A 19 4.17 9.57 2.28
N VAL A 20 4.19 10.81 1.81
CA VAL A 20 4.36 11.13 0.39
C VAL A 20 5.82 10.87 0.00
N ILE A 21 6.04 10.03 -1.00
CA ILE A 21 7.38 9.70 -1.50
C ILE A 21 7.55 10.32 -2.88
N SER A 22 8.46 11.27 -3.03
CA SER A 22 8.73 11.93 -4.31
C SER A 22 9.02 10.91 -5.42
N SER A 23 8.29 11.03 -6.52
CA SER A 23 8.42 10.17 -7.71
C SER A 23 8.75 11.03 -8.93
N ASN A 24 9.53 10.50 -9.88
CA ASN A 24 9.88 11.24 -11.11
C ASN A 24 8.65 11.58 -11.97
N ASP A 25 7.64 10.70 -11.99
CA ASP A 25 6.48 10.81 -12.88
C ASP A 25 5.15 11.14 -12.16
N GLY A 26 5.20 11.76 -10.97
CA GLY A 26 3.99 12.12 -10.23
C GLY A 26 4.23 12.81 -8.88
N THR A 27 3.16 13.08 -8.13
CA THR A 27 3.23 13.76 -6.82
C THR A 27 3.70 12.86 -5.67
N GLY A 28 3.83 11.54 -5.89
CA GLY A 28 4.28 10.63 -4.86
C GLY A 28 3.26 10.27 -3.77
N SER A 29 2.03 10.79 -3.88
CA SER A 29 1.02 10.72 -2.80
C SER A 29 -0.01 9.62 -2.98
N ALA A 30 0.09 8.78 -4.02
CA ALA A 30 -0.96 7.83 -4.38
C ALA A 30 -1.16 6.75 -3.31
N LEU A 31 -0.06 6.10 -2.87
CA LEU A 31 -0.13 5.03 -1.87
C LEU A 31 -0.49 5.56 -0.49
N GLU A 32 -0.01 6.75 -0.11
CA GLU A 32 -0.39 7.43 1.13
C GLU A 32 -1.89 7.73 1.15
N ASN A 33 -2.41 8.35 0.08
CA ASN A 33 -3.83 8.63 -0.05
C ASN A 33 -4.70 7.36 -0.03
N LEU A 34 -4.25 6.30 -0.70
CA LEU A 34 -4.96 5.03 -0.73
C LEU A 34 -4.98 4.37 0.66
N ASN A 35 -3.84 4.29 1.33
CA ASN A 35 -3.73 3.71 2.67
C ASN A 35 -4.61 4.47 3.68
N ARG A 36 -4.56 5.81 3.65
CA ARG A 36 -5.41 6.66 4.50
C ARG A 36 -6.90 6.39 4.26
N ARG A 37 -7.31 6.22 3.00
CA ARG A 37 -8.72 5.90 2.67
C ARG A 37 -9.14 4.52 3.19
N LEU A 38 -8.30 3.51 3.03
CA LEU A 38 -8.59 2.15 3.51
C LEU A 38 -8.73 2.12 5.03
N ILE A 39 -7.80 2.76 5.75
CA ILE A 39 -7.84 2.85 7.22
C ILE A 39 -9.10 3.62 7.67
N ASN A 40 -9.44 4.73 7.02
CA ASN A 40 -10.64 5.50 7.36
C ASN A 40 -11.95 4.74 7.14
N LEU A 41 -12.01 3.90 6.11
CA LEU A 41 -13.23 3.14 5.76
C LEU A 41 -13.39 1.85 6.57
N PHE A 42 -12.29 1.17 6.86
CA PHE A 42 -12.30 -0.21 7.35
C PHE A 42 -11.47 -0.44 8.62
N GLY A 43 -10.83 0.61 9.14
CA GLY A 43 -9.94 0.55 10.29
C GLY A 43 -8.54 0.04 9.94
N GLN A 44 -7.70 -0.09 10.98
CA GLN A 44 -6.28 -0.42 10.83
C GLN A 44 -6.02 -1.78 10.15
N ILE A 45 -7.00 -2.69 10.19
CA ILE A 45 -6.94 -4.00 9.53
C ILE A 45 -6.80 -3.91 8.00
N ALA A 46 -7.29 -2.82 7.40
CA ALA A 46 -7.23 -2.60 5.96
C ALA A 46 -6.00 -1.79 5.52
N ALA A 47 -5.06 -1.51 6.42
CA ALA A 47 -3.83 -0.83 6.06
C ALA A 47 -3.07 -1.62 4.97
N LEU A 48 -2.47 -0.89 4.04
CA LEU A 48 -1.59 -1.48 3.04
C LEU A 48 -0.38 -2.11 3.71
N SER A 49 -0.04 -3.33 3.27
CA SER A 49 1.20 -4.03 3.60
C SER A 49 2.06 -4.13 2.34
N PHE A 50 3.37 -4.02 2.53
CA PHE A 50 4.35 -4.00 1.45
C PHE A 50 5.43 -5.03 1.75
N GLU A 51 5.65 -5.94 0.81
CA GLU A 51 6.73 -6.90 0.84
C GLU A 51 7.54 -6.71 -0.44
N SER A 52 8.82 -6.39 -0.32
CA SER A 52 9.67 -6.15 -1.49
C SER A 52 10.93 -7.01 -1.40
N SER A 53 11.32 -7.56 -2.54
CA SER A 53 12.52 -8.38 -2.69
C SER A 53 13.18 -8.06 -4.03
N HIS A 54 14.31 -8.69 -4.33
CA HIS A 54 14.93 -8.57 -5.65
C HIS A 54 14.02 -9.06 -6.80
N GLU A 55 12.94 -9.79 -6.51
CA GLU A 55 11.96 -10.27 -7.50
C GLU A 55 10.79 -9.31 -7.71
N GLY A 56 10.75 -8.20 -6.97
CA GLY A 56 9.76 -7.14 -7.13
C GLY A 56 9.07 -6.75 -5.83
N THR A 57 7.84 -6.24 -5.92
CA THR A 57 7.09 -5.73 -4.76
C THR A 57 5.66 -6.23 -4.76
N CYS A 58 5.24 -6.84 -3.65
CA CYS A 58 3.87 -7.21 -3.36
C CYS A 58 3.22 -6.16 -2.46
N VAL A 59 2.01 -5.75 -2.85
CA VAL A 59 1.14 -4.86 -2.07
C VAL A 59 -0.18 -5.59 -1.76
N SER A 60 -0.56 -5.62 -0.48
CA SER A 60 -1.74 -6.32 0.01
C SER A 60 -2.52 -5.51 1.05
N CYS A 61 -3.81 -5.81 1.23
CA CYS A 61 -4.65 -5.27 2.31
C CYS A 61 -5.82 -6.21 2.60
N LEU A 62 -6.44 -6.08 3.78
CA LEU A 62 -7.64 -6.84 4.14
C LEU A 62 -8.85 -5.91 4.21
N VAL A 63 -9.76 -6.05 3.24
CA VAL A 63 -11.04 -5.32 3.25
C VAL A 63 -12.13 -6.23 3.79
N PRO A 64 -12.74 -5.90 4.94
CA PRO A 64 -13.80 -6.71 5.52
C PRO A 64 -15.06 -6.65 4.65
N ILE A 65 -15.61 -7.81 4.33
CA ILE A 65 -16.89 -7.92 3.63
C ILE A 65 -18.00 -7.78 4.66
N LYS A 66 -18.86 -6.76 4.52
CA LYS A 66 -20.15 -6.78 5.20
C LYS A 66 -21.00 -7.87 4.57
N LYS A 67 -21.31 -8.93 5.31
CA LYS A 67 -22.46 -9.75 4.97
C LYS A 67 -23.69 -8.87 5.10
N GLU A 68 -24.41 -8.67 4.00
CA GLU A 68 -25.81 -8.23 4.10
C GLU A 68 -26.53 -9.27 4.98
N SER A 69 -27.24 -8.77 5.98
CA SER A 69 -28.09 -9.62 6.82
C SER A 69 -29.39 -9.82 6.03
N ASP A 70 -29.80 -11.08 5.86
CA ASP A 70 -31.11 -11.45 5.29
C ASP A 70 -32.28 -10.97 6.17
#